data_AF-A0AAV9J505-F1
#
_entry.id   AF-A0AAV9J505-F1
#
_cell.length_a   1.000
_cell.length_b   1.000
_cell.length_c   1.000
_cell.angle_alpha   90.00
_cell.angle_beta   90.00
_cell.angle_gamma   90.00
#
_symmetry.space_group_name_H-M   'P 1'
#
loop_
_entity.id
_entity.type
_entity.pdbx_description
1 polymer ?
#
loop_
_entity_poly.entity_id
_entity_poly.type
_entity_poly.pdbx_seq_one_letter_code
_entity_poly.pdbx_strand_id
1 'polypeptide(L)'
;MKLVLSTSNILGAGSSIHRPTKSKSNAELISSLRANFEAHYAPATNGDDADGDAAVTRPSYTTWTSRKGDVLEVPALDFEDSALQEEREQYDITLKLFYLPGASAEKREEQTREALDLVLKELHMPSVDLLIVCFPGIYFDDEEDCPDKLSTRGPVEAEPERLEALIETWKTLESLHDEGLVKKLGIAEFGHDRLAAFLEGTRIPPSVDQINLRDCCSVPKDLLKLAKGKSVELLVHNDCSNVLPRGTVRELLGDGEHGAGVLAEGTKTGDKRKSLHGEEGKNGVGGGDAAGLRGEVQPQWVVKYTAVVKNRGVVENKGYFAVAELKE
;
A
#
# COMPACT_ATOMS: atom_id res chain seq x y z
N MET A 1 -13.80 9.73 -8.40
CA MET A 1 -13.41 8.39 -8.87
C MET A 1 -12.39 7.76 -7.93
N LYS A 2 -12.65 6.53 -7.48
CA LYS A 2 -11.75 5.70 -6.67
C LYS A 2 -10.94 4.76 -7.58
N LEU A 3 -9.66 4.61 -7.31
CA LEU A 3 -8.73 3.70 -7.98
C LEU A 3 -8.28 2.65 -6.98
N VAL A 4 -8.56 1.37 -7.25
CA VAL A 4 -8.10 0.24 -6.43
C VAL A 4 -6.98 -0.46 -7.18
N LEU A 5 -5.78 -0.46 -6.59
CA LEU A 5 -4.57 -1.04 -7.17
C LEU A 5 -4.25 -2.35 -6.45
N SER A 6 -3.98 -3.42 -7.20
CA SER A 6 -3.59 -4.72 -6.64
C SER A 6 -2.24 -5.17 -7.16
N THR A 7 -1.43 -5.78 -6.30
CA THR A 7 -0.23 -6.52 -6.72
C THR A 7 -0.49 -7.98 -7.00
N SER A 8 -1.70 -8.48 -6.69
CA SER A 8 -2.00 -9.92 -6.56
C SER A 8 -0.99 -10.62 -5.61
N ASN A 9 -0.90 -11.95 -5.67
CA ASN A 9 0.12 -12.70 -4.94
C ASN A 9 1.52 -12.52 -5.56
N ILE A 10 2.38 -11.77 -4.87
CA ILE A 10 3.73 -11.47 -5.35
C ILE A 10 4.70 -12.67 -5.27
N LEU A 11 4.27 -13.80 -4.71
CA LEU A 11 5.05 -15.04 -4.62
C LEU A 11 4.80 -16.03 -5.78
N GLY A 12 3.82 -15.76 -6.65
CA GLY A 12 3.40 -16.68 -7.71
C GLY A 12 4.46 -16.98 -8.77
N ALA A 13 4.28 -18.09 -9.49
CA ALA A 13 5.11 -18.57 -10.60
C ALA A 13 5.00 -17.62 -11.81
N GLY A 14 5.75 -16.53 -11.77
CA GLY A 14 5.69 -15.42 -12.73
C GLY A 14 6.30 -14.13 -12.17
N SER A 15 6.49 -14.04 -10.85
CA SER A 15 7.26 -12.97 -10.23
C SER A 15 8.75 -13.14 -10.52
N SER A 16 9.20 -12.70 -11.69
CA SER A 16 10.61 -12.54 -12.08
C SER A 16 11.35 -11.45 -11.27
N ILE A 17 10.75 -10.96 -10.17
CA ILE A 17 11.30 -9.93 -9.31
C ILE A 17 12.52 -10.49 -8.58
N HIS A 18 13.71 -10.15 -9.06
CA HIS A 18 14.96 -10.39 -8.36
C HIS A 18 14.94 -9.57 -7.06
N ARG A 19 14.64 -10.22 -5.92
CA ARG A 19 14.48 -9.54 -4.63
C ARG A 19 15.84 -9.31 -3.95
N PRO A 20 16.33 -8.07 -3.80
CA PRO A 20 17.36 -7.80 -2.81
C PRO A 20 16.74 -7.99 -1.42
N THR A 21 17.37 -8.80 -0.58
CA THR A 21 16.93 -9.14 0.80
C THR A 21 16.82 -7.94 1.75
N LYS A 22 17.13 -6.73 1.28
CA LYS A 22 17.11 -5.46 2.03
C LYS A 22 16.16 -4.41 1.45
N SER A 23 15.28 -4.78 0.50
CA SER A 23 14.31 -3.85 -0.08
C SER A 23 13.27 -3.40 0.96
N LYS A 24 13.06 -2.08 1.10
CA LYS A 24 12.01 -1.51 1.94
C LYS A 24 10.62 -1.78 1.31
N SER A 25 9.55 -1.72 2.12
CA SER A 25 8.19 -2.05 1.66
C SER A 25 7.69 -1.24 0.47
N ASN A 26 8.09 0.04 0.35
CA ASN A 26 7.74 0.86 -0.82
C ASN A 26 8.32 0.30 -2.12
N ALA A 27 9.57 -0.15 -2.12
CA ALA A 27 10.24 -0.68 -3.31
C ALA A 27 9.58 -1.99 -3.75
N GLU A 28 9.24 -2.88 -2.81
CA GLU A 28 8.49 -4.11 -3.08
C GLU A 28 7.09 -3.80 -3.64
N LEU A 29 6.35 -2.87 -3.02
CA LEU A 29 5.02 -2.45 -3.51
C LEU A 29 5.10 -1.89 -4.94
N ILE A 30 5.98 -0.93 -5.18
CA ILE A 30 6.09 -0.23 -6.48
C ILE A 30 6.50 -1.21 -7.58
N SER A 31 7.51 -2.05 -7.32
CA SER A 31 7.96 -3.04 -8.31
C SER A 31 6.90 -4.10 -8.59
N SER A 32 6.16 -4.54 -7.57
CA SER A 32 5.09 -5.52 -7.72
C SER A 32 3.88 -4.95 -8.47
N LEU A 33 3.50 -3.69 -8.21
CA LEU A 33 2.45 -3.02 -8.98
C LEU A 33 2.83 -2.90 -10.46
N ARG A 34 4.06 -2.47 -10.76
CA ARG A 34 4.53 -2.38 -12.15
C ARG A 34 4.50 -3.73 -12.85
N ALA A 35 5.08 -4.75 -12.22
CA ALA A 35 5.11 -6.10 -12.78
C ALA A 35 3.69 -6.64 -13.00
N ASN A 36 2.76 -6.39 -12.06
CA ASN A 36 1.38 -6.84 -12.20
C ASN A 36 0.67 -6.11 -13.35
N PHE A 37 0.84 -4.79 -13.48
CA PHE A 37 0.24 -4.04 -14.59
C PHE A 37 0.81 -4.52 -15.94
N GLU A 38 2.14 -4.68 -16.02
CA GLU A 38 2.81 -5.15 -17.23
C GLU A 38 2.34 -6.53 -17.66
N ALA A 39 2.17 -7.48 -16.74
CA ALA A 39 1.65 -8.81 -17.04
C ALA A 39 0.23 -8.79 -17.66
N HIS A 40 -0.54 -7.72 -17.47
CA HIS A 40 -1.91 -7.59 -17.97
C HIS A 40 -2.00 -6.87 -19.33
N TYR A 41 -1.01 -6.04 -19.69
CA TYR A 41 -1.02 -5.31 -20.97
C TYR A 41 0.10 -5.73 -21.94
N ALA A 42 1.13 -6.44 -21.48
CA ALA A 42 2.17 -6.98 -22.34
C ALA A 42 1.70 -8.30 -22.97
N PRO A 43 1.83 -8.49 -24.30
CA PRO A 43 1.56 -9.78 -24.90
C PRO A 43 2.54 -10.83 -24.35
N ALA A 44 2.04 -12.03 -24.05
CA ALA A 44 2.89 -13.16 -23.69
C ALA A 44 3.82 -13.47 -24.88
N THR A 45 5.08 -13.03 -24.80
CA THR A 45 6.08 -13.36 -25.81
C THR A 45 6.50 -14.81 -25.60
N ASN A 46 5.82 -15.72 -26.29
CA ASN A 46 6.42 -17.01 -26.60
C ASN A 46 7.65 -16.70 -27.46
N GLY A 47 8.84 -17.04 -26.96
CA GLY A 47 10.09 -16.77 -27.64
C GLY A 47 10.08 -17.36 -29.04
N ASP A 48 9.96 -16.49 -30.03
CA ASP A 48 10.46 -16.69 -31.39
C ASP A 48 10.69 -15.31 -32.00
N ASP A 49 11.91 -15.14 -32.50
CA ASP A 49 12.51 -14.06 -33.29
C ASP A 49 11.61 -12.91 -33.77
N ALA A 50 11.98 -11.68 -33.41
CA ALA A 50 11.87 -10.53 -34.32
C ALA A 50 12.78 -9.38 -33.87
N ASP A 51 13.91 -9.26 -34.54
CA ASP A 51 14.65 -8.01 -34.73
C ASP A 51 13.70 -7.01 -35.43
N GLY A 52 13.32 -5.92 -34.75
CA GLY A 52 12.36 -4.97 -35.32
C GLY A 52 11.95 -3.85 -34.37
N ASP A 53 12.32 -2.62 -34.75
CA ASP A 53 11.94 -1.31 -34.20
C ASP A 53 10.43 -1.00 -34.38
N ALA A 54 9.58 -1.94 -33.97
CA ALA A 54 8.13 -1.77 -33.98
C ALA A 54 7.71 -1.09 -32.67
N ALA A 55 7.25 0.15 -32.75
CA ALA A 55 6.65 0.85 -31.62
C ALA A 55 5.52 -0.02 -31.03
N VAL A 56 5.79 -0.63 -29.87
CA VAL A 56 4.81 -1.42 -29.13
C VAL A 56 3.68 -0.49 -28.74
N THR A 57 2.54 -0.61 -29.43
CA THR A 57 1.35 0.15 -29.11
C THR A 57 0.73 -0.46 -27.86
N ARG A 58 0.88 0.22 -26.72
CA ARG A 58 0.29 -0.21 -25.44
C ARG A 58 -1.24 -0.30 -25.60
N PRO A 59 -1.90 -1.41 -25.22
CA PRO A 59 -3.34 -1.52 -25.33
C PRO A 59 -4.03 -0.51 -24.40
N SER A 60 -5.26 -0.13 -24.74
CA SER A 60 -6.07 0.77 -23.90
C SER A 60 -6.20 0.19 -22.49
N TYR A 61 -6.05 1.01 -21.45
CA TYR A 61 -6.16 0.54 -20.07
C TYR A 61 -7.51 -0.13 -19.77
N THR A 62 -8.56 0.24 -20.51
CA THR A 62 -9.91 -0.32 -20.38
C THR A 62 -10.01 -1.80 -20.76
N THR A 63 -9.01 -2.39 -21.42
CA THR A 63 -9.05 -3.81 -21.81
C THR A 63 -8.64 -4.77 -20.69
N TRP A 64 -7.96 -4.26 -19.65
CA TRP A 64 -7.41 -5.07 -18.55
C TRP A 64 -7.75 -4.52 -17.15
N THR A 65 -8.50 -3.42 -17.11
CA THR A 65 -9.06 -2.83 -15.88
C THR A 65 -10.57 -3.07 -15.84
N SER A 66 -11.17 -2.99 -14.64
CA SER A 66 -12.61 -3.15 -14.47
C SER A 66 -13.22 -1.93 -13.80
N ARG A 67 -14.26 -1.35 -14.41
CA ARG A 67 -14.98 -0.21 -13.85
C ARG A 67 -16.31 -0.66 -13.24
N LYS A 68 -16.48 -0.45 -11.94
CA LYS A 68 -17.70 -0.72 -11.17
C LYS A 68 -18.20 0.59 -10.55
N GLY A 69 -19.10 1.29 -11.26
CA GLY A 69 -19.57 2.62 -10.85
C GLY A 69 -18.47 3.68 -10.87
N ASP A 70 -18.20 4.29 -9.70
CA ASP A 70 -17.11 5.27 -9.51
C ASP A 70 -15.77 4.62 -9.10
N VAL A 71 -15.70 3.28 -9.07
CA VAL A 71 -14.49 2.52 -8.75
C VAL A 71 -13.87 1.96 -10.04
N LEU A 72 -12.56 2.16 -10.22
CA LEU A 72 -11.75 1.48 -11.23
C LEU A 72 -10.73 0.57 -10.54
N GLU A 73 -10.81 -0.71 -10.85
CA GLU A 73 -9.88 -1.75 -10.43
C GLU A 73 -8.73 -1.84 -11.43
N VAL A 74 -7.49 -1.74 -10.94
CA VAL A 74 -6.27 -1.76 -11.73
C VAL A 74 -5.27 -2.77 -11.16
N PRO A 75 -5.08 -3.95 -11.79
CA PRO A 75 -5.92 -4.54 -12.84
C PRO A 75 -7.35 -4.87 -12.37
N ALA A 76 -8.19 -5.38 -13.28
CA ALA A 76 -9.47 -5.98 -12.90
C ALA A 76 -9.26 -7.03 -11.80
N LEU A 77 -10.04 -6.97 -10.72
CA LEU A 77 -9.89 -7.93 -9.62
C LEU A 77 -10.63 -9.22 -9.95
N ASP A 78 -9.89 -10.32 -9.90
CA ASP A 78 -10.39 -11.68 -10.00
C ASP A 78 -9.79 -12.51 -8.86
N PHE A 79 -10.67 -13.13 -8.07
CA PHE A 79 -10.29 -13.91 -6.88
C PHE A 79 -10.48 -15.41 -7.10
N GLU A 80 -10.95 -15.86 -8.28
CA GLU A 80 -11.29 -17.28 -8.48
C GLU A 80 -10.12 -18.23 -8.16
N ASP A 81 -8.89 -17.82 -8.49
CA ASP A 81 -7.68 -18.62 -8.31
C ASP A 81 -6.76 -18.16 -7.15
N SER A 82 -7.19 -17.19 -6.32
CA SER A 82 -6.35 -16.61 -5.25
C SER A 82 -6.46 -17.34 -3.91
N ALA A 83 -7.33 -18.34 -3.82
CA ALA A 83 -7.64 -19.08 -2.60
C ALA A 83 -6.40 -19.77 -1.99
N LEU A 84 -6.25 -19.59 -0.67
CA LEU A 84 -5.30 -20.35 0.13
C LEU A 84 -5.70 -21.83 0.18
N GLN A 85 -4.70 -22.71 0.23
CA GLN A 85 -4.90 -24.16 0.05
C GLN A 85 -5.29 -24.90 1.33
N GLU A 86 -4.93 -24.39 2.49
CA GLU A 86 -5.16 -25.03 3.79
C GLU A 86 -6.40 -24.46 4.51
N GLU A 87 -6.84 -25.13 5.56
CA GLU A 87 -7.91 -24.63 6.44
C GLU A 87 -7.48 -23.37 7.21
N ARG A 88 -8.46 -22.53 7.59
CA ARG A 88 -8.23 -21.24 8.26
C ARG A 88 -7.31 -21.35 9.47
N GLU A 89 -7.44 -22.40 10.28
CA GLU A 89 -6.66 -22.61 11.51
C GLU A 89 -5.17 -22.78 11.25
N GLN A 90 -4.80 -23.28 10.07
CA GLN A 90 -3.41 -23.53 9.67
C GLN A 90 -2.66 -22.25 9.30
N TYR A 91 -3.36 -21.15 9.07
CA TYR A 91 -2.74 -19.88 8.71
C TYR A 91 -2.59 -18.93 9.88
N ASP A 92 -1.46 -18.21 9.87
CA ASP A 92 -1.27 -16.93 10.52
C ASP A 92 -1.32 -15.83 9.44
N ILE A 93 -2.39 -15.04 9.45
CA ILE A 93 -2.62 -13.98 8.47
C ILE A 93 -2.43 -12.63 9.15
N THR A 94 -1.44 -11.87 8.69
CA THR A 94 -1.13 -10.53 9.19
C THR A 94 -1.37 -9.48 8.13
N LEU A 95 -2.11 -8.43 8.49
CA LEU A 95 -2.34 -7.23 7.70
C LEU A 95 -1.63 -6.04 8.36
N LYS A 96 -1.03 -5.19 7.54
CA LYS A 96 -0.50 -3.89 7.95
C LYS A 96 -1.08 -2.81 7.06
N LEU A 97 -1.97 -2.00 7.64
CA LEU A 97 -2.71 -0.92 6.98
C LEU A 97 -2.03 0.43 7.24
N PHE A 98 -1.57 1.06 6.16
CA PHE A 98 -0.96 2.38 6.15
C PHE A 98 -2.01 3.41 5.72
N TYR A 99 -2.40 4.31 6.63
CA TYR A 99 -3.13 5.52 6.26
C TYR A 99 -2.14 6.54 5.69
N LEU A 100 -2.41 7.08 4.50
CA LEU A 100 -1.45 7.92 3.78
C LEU A 100 -1.69 9.42 4.01
N PRO A 101 -0.63 10.26 3.93
CA PRO A 101 -0.77 11.71 4.01
C PRO A 101 -1.76 12.27 2.99
N GLY A 102 -2.63 13.18 3.45
CA GLY A 102 -3.67 13.81 2.62
C GLY A 102 -4.99 13.05 2.52
N ALA A 103 -5.08 11.84 3.09
CA ALA A 103 -6.34 11.12 3.29
C ALA A 103 -7.12 11.69 4.49
N SER A 104 -8.46 11.71 4.41
CA SER A 104 -9.29 12.18 5.51
C SER A 104 -9.40 11.16 6.63
N ALA A 105 -9.15 11.58 7.87
CA ALA A 105 -9.34 10.74 9.06
C ALA A 105 -10.81 10.30 9.25
N GLU A 106 -11.77 11.11 8.79
CA GLU A 106 -13.21 10.80 8.89
C GLU A 106 -13.62 9.58 8.06
N LYS A 107 -12.86 9.26 7.00
CA LYS A 107 -13.11 8.11 6.14
C LYS A 107 -12.46 6.83 6.64
N ARG A 108 -11.70 6.86 7.75
CA ARG A 108 -10.89 5.72 8.16
C ARG A 108 -11.70 4.48 8.46
N GLU A 109 -12.88 4.62 9.05
CA GLU A 109 -13.76 3.47 9.28
C GLU A 109 -14.07 2.72 7.98
N GLU A 110 -14.53 3.45 6.96
CA GLU A 110 -14.81 2.90 5.62
C GLU A 110 -13.53 2.29 5.02
N GLN A 111 -12.41 2.99 5.10
CA GLN A 111 -11.13 2.56 4.53
C GLN A 111 -10.59 1.29 5.20
N THR A 112 -10.69 1.16 6.53
CA THR A 112 -10.26 -0.04 7.25
C THR A 112 -11.10 -1.24 6.84
N ARG A 113 -12.43 -1.06 6.79
CA ARG A 113 -13.36 -2.12 6.39
C ARG A 113 -13.14 -2.56 4.95
N GLU A 114 -12.96 -1.60 4.04
CA GLU A 114 -12.66 -1.87 2.62
C GLU A 114 -11.33 -2.62 2.46
N ALA A 115 -10.28 -2.19 3.14
CA ALA A 115 -8.97 -2.84 3.10
C ALA A 115 -9.03 -4.29 3.62
N LEU A 116 -9.74 -4.52 4.72
CA LEU A 116 -9.92 -5.87 5.27
C LEU A 116 -10.75 -6.76 4.34
N ASP A 117 -11.87 -6.26 3.82
CA ASP A 117 -12.74 -6.99 2.90
C ASP A 117 -12.01 -7.42 1.62
N LEU A 118 -11.20 -6.54 1.02
CA LEU A 118 -10.37 -6.88 -0.14
C LEU A 118 -9.39 -8.03 0.16
N VAL A 119 -8.74 -8.02 1.31
CA VAL A 119 -7.79 -9.08 1.68
C VAL A 119 -8.50 -10.39 2.06
N LEU A 120 -9.65 -10.33 2.75
CA LEU A 120 -10.44 -11.52 3.06
C LEU A 120 -10.96 -12.19 1.78
N LYS A 121 -11.41 -11.40 0.81
CA LYS A 121 -11.82 -11.87 -0.53
C LYS A 121 -10.66 -12.45 -1.31
N GLU A 122 -9.50 -11.80 -1.34
CA GLU A 122 -8.30 -12.32 -2.00
C GLU A 122 -7.87 -13.67 -1.40
N LEU A 123 -7.88 -13.80 -0.08
CA LEU A 123 -7.37 -15.01 0.58
C LEU A 123 -8.42 -16.12 0.75
N HIS A 124 -9.69 -15.84 0.45
CA HIS A 124 -10.83 -16.72 0.71
C HIS A 124 -10.94 -17.11 2.18
N MET A 125 -10.68 -16.15 3.08
CA MET A 125 -10.63 -16.38 4.51
C MET A 125 -11.71 -15.58 5.23
N PRO A 126 -12.32 -16.12 6.31
CA PRO A 126 -13.36 -15.42 7.05
C PRO A 126 -12.81 -14.39 8.04
N SER A 127 -11.52 -14.46 8.40
CA SER A 127 -10.89 -13.58 9.40
C SER A 127 -9.37 -13.57 9.27
N VAL A 128 -8.70 -12.60 9.90
CA VAL A 128 -7.24 -12.49 9.98
C VAL A 128 -6.75 -12.59 11.42
N ASP A 129 -5.48 -12.96 11.63
CA ASP A 129 -4.93 -13.16 12.97
C ASP A 129 -4.41 -11.86 13.59
N LEU A 130 -3.88 -10.93 12.77
CA LEU A 130 -3.34 -9.66 13.24
C LEU A 130 -3.60 -8.53 12.24
N LEU A 131 -4.15 -7.41 12.70
CA LEU A 131 -4.23 -6.15 11.95
C LEU A 131 -3.42 -5.08 12.66
N ILE A 132 -2.40 -4.56 11.97
CA ILE A 132 -1.55 -3.46 12.42
C ILE A 132 -1.93 -2.20 11.65
N VAL A 133 -2.11 -1.07 12.31
CA VAL A 133 -2.32 0.23 11.65
C VAL A 133 -1.11 1.16 11.80
N CYS A 134 -0.86 1.92 10.73
CA CYS A 134 0.16 2.95 10.68
C CYS A 134 -0.49 4.29 10.34
N PHE A 135 -0.23 5.29 11.19
CA PHE A 135 -0.81 6.62 11.06
C PHE A 135 0.16 7.57 10.37
N PRO A 136 -0.34 8.52 9.54
CA PRO A 136 0.51 9.51 8.90
C PRO A 136 1.11 10.43 9.96
N GLY A 137 2.35 10.84 9.75
CA GLY A 137 3.04 11.73 10.68
C GLY A 137 3.54 11.07 11.97
N ILE A 138 3.20 9.81 12.23
CA ILE A 138 3.73 9.02 13.35
C ILE A 138 4.97 8.26 12.90
N TYR A 139 6.06 8.47 13.63
CA TYR A 139 7.36 7.85 13.43
C TYR A 139 7.85 7.47 14.81
N PHE A 140 8.68 6.43 14.90
CA PHE A 140 9.21 5.99 16.18
C PHE A 140 9.88 7.16 16.90
N ASP A 141 9.26 7.59 18.00
CA ASP A 141 9.48 8.86 18.68
C ASP A 141 10.12 8.68 20.05
N ASP A 142 10.97 7.66 20.21
CA ASP A 142 11.71 7.46 21.44
C ASP A 142 12.91 8.42 21.53
N GLU A 143 13.05 9.05 22.69
CA GLU A 143 14.14 10.00 22.97
C GLU A 143 15.45 9.23 23.15
N GLU A 144 16.12 8.89 22.05
CA GLU A 144 17.54 8.50 22.12
C GLU A 144 18.44 9.72 22.01
N ASP A 145 19.48 9.75 22.85
CA ASP A 145 20.66 10.63 22.85
C ASP A 145 21.53 10.43 21.57
N CYS A 146 20.90 10.31 20.40
CA CYS A 146 21.55 10.06 19.11
C CYS A 146 21.25 11.19 18.11
N PRO A 147 21.90 12.36 18.26
CA PRO A 147 21.66 13.54 17.43
C PRO A 147 21.95 13.33 15.92
N ASP A 148 22.72 12.31 15.54
CA ASP A 148 23.11 12.07 14.14
C ASP A 148 22.07 11.28 13.30
N LYS A 149 20.98 10.79 13.89
CA LYS A 149 20.09 9.80 13.25
C LYS A 149 18.77 10.36 12.67
N LEU A 150 18.50 11.66 12.80
CA LEU A 150 17.32 12.31 12.20
C LEU A 150 17.34 12.32 10.65
N SER A 151 18.52 12.10 10.05
CA SER A 151 18.76 12.16 8.60
C SER A 151 18.06 11.04 7.79
N THR A 152 17.74 9.90 8.41
CA THR A 152 17.15 8.74 7.70
C THR A 152 15.62 8.71 7.73
N ARG A 153 14.97 9.71 8.38
CA ARG A 153 13.50 9.81 8.47
C ARG A 153 12.82 10.08 7.13
N GLY A 154 13.55 10.64 6.17
CA GLY A 154 12.97 11.26 4.97
C GLY A 154 12.27 12.57 5.33
N PRO A 155 11.66 13.25 4.35
CA PRO A 155 10.88 14.47 4.63
C PRO A 155 9.71 14.15 5.57
N VAL A 156 9.39 15.10 6.47
CA VAL A 156 8.13 15.08 7.20
C VAL A 156 7.03 15.46 6.21
N GLU A 157 6.14 14.52 5.91
CA GLU A 157 5.10 14.70 4.90
C GLU A 157 3.72 14.98 5.51
N ALA A 158 3.57 14.76 6.82
CA ALA A 158 2.38 15.09 7.60
C ALA A 158 2.77 15.36 9.05
N GLU A 159 2.05 16.28 9.69
CA GLU A 159 2.11 16.46 11.14
C GLU A 159 1.44 15.28 11.84
N PRO A 160 1.98 14.82 12.98
CA PRO A 160 1.36 13.75 13.76
C PRO A 160 -0.02 14.17 14.23
N GLU A 161 -1.00 13.29 14.04
CA GLU A 161 -2.35 13.51 14.55
C GLU A 161 -2.41 13.46 16.07
N ARG A 162 -3.40 14.17 16.63
CA ARG A 162 -3.64 14.16 18.07
C ARG A 162 -4.10 12.77 18.52
N LEU A 163 -3.72 12.42 19.74
CA LEU A 163 -4.04 11.12 20.35
C LEU A 163 -5.53 10.78 20.28
N GLU A 164 -6.42 11.76 20.47
CA GLU A 164 -7.87 11.53 20.42
C GLU A 164 -8.34 11.06 19.04
N ALA A 165 -7.74 11.53 17.95
CA ALA A 165 -8.07 11.10 16.59
C ALA A 165 -7.57 9.67 16.31
N LEU A 166 -6.42 9.30 16.91
CA LEU A 166 -5.89 7.94 16.84
C LEU A 166 -6.82 6.97 17.58
N ILE A 167 -7.29 7.35 18.78
CA ILE A 167 -8.26 6.57 19.58
C ILE A 167 -9.60 6.45 18.85
N GLU A 168 -10.08 7.52 18.19
CA GLU A 168 -11.31 7.44 17.40
C GLU A 168 -11.18 6.44 16.25
N THR A 169 -10.05 6.46 15.55
CA THR A 169 -9.75 5.45 14.53
C THR A 169 -9.70 4.05 15.16
N TRP A 170 -9.11 3.92 16.35
CA TRP A 170 -8.95 2.64 17.04
C TRP A 170 -10.28 1.97 17.36
N LYS A 171 -11.34 2.73 17.70
CA LYS A 171 -12.68 2.17 17.93
C LYS A 171 -13.20 1.34 16.76
N THR A 172 -12.84 1.71 15.52
CA THR A 172 -13.15 0.88 14.34
C THR A 172 -12.48 -0.50 14.46
N LEU A 173 -11.20 -0.54 14.81
CA LEU A 173 -10.45 -1.78 14.95
C LEU A 173 -11.02 -2.65 16.08
N GLU A 174 -11.45 -2.03 17.19
CA GLU A 174 -12.11 -2.74 18.27
C GLU A 174 -13.44 -3.39 17.81
N SER A 175 -14.22 -2.70 16.97
CA SER A 175 -15.43 -3.27 16.35
C SER A 175 -15.10 -4.48 15.48
N LEU A 176 -14.05 -4.38 14.64
CA LEU A 176 -13.62 -5.50 13.79
C LEU A 176 -13.17 -6.73 14.61
N HIS A 177 -12.60 -6.48 15.79
CA HIS A 177 -12.27 -7.54 16.74
C HIS A 177 -13.53 -8.16 17.36
N ASP A 178 -14.48 -7.35 17.82
CA ASP A 178 -15.76 -7.84 18.37
C ASP A 178 -16.57 -8.63 17.33
N GLU A 179 -16.52 -8.22 16.05
CA GLU A 179 -17.13 -8.92 14.91
C GLU A 179 -16.43 -10.26 14.58
N GLY A 180 -15.26 -10.54 15.18
CA GLY A 180 -14.48 -11.75 14.93
C GLY A 180 -13.70 -11.76 13.62
N LEU A 181 -13.66 -10.63 12.91
CA LEU A 181 -12.92 -10.48 11.64
C LEU A 181 -11.41 -10.38 11.86
N VAL A 182 -10.99 -9.88 13.03
CA VAL A 182 -9.58 -9.71 13.40
C VAL A 182 -9.33 -10.22 14.81
N LYS A 183 -8.39 -11.16 14.99
CA LYS A 183 -8.12 -11.75 16.32
C LYS A 183 -7.22 -10.91 17.22
N LYS A 184 -6.24 -10.20 16.66
CA LYS A 184 -5.31 -9.35 17.39
C LYS A 184 -5.19 -8.00 16.71
N LEU A 185 -5.08 -6.96 17.52
CA LEU A 185 -4.89 -5.60 17.05
C LEU A 185 -3.46 -5.14 17.36
N GLY A 186 -2.90 -4.34 16.46
CA GLY A 186 -1.59 -3.75 16.64
C GLY A 186 -1.49 -2.34 16.08
N ILE A 187 -0.46 -1.65 16.53
CA ILE A 187 -0.05 -0.32 16.09
C ILE A 187 1.38 -0.38 15.57
N ALA A 188 1.87 0.71 15.01
CA ALA A 188 3.28 0.85 14.66
C ALA A 188 3.81 2.21 15.08
N GLU A 189 5.10 2.23 15.41
CA GLU A 189 5.93 3.40 15.61
C GLU A 189 5.63 4.19 16.91
N PHE A 190 5.05 3.58 17.96
CA PHE A 190 4.79 4.29 19.21
C PHE A 190 5.96 4.13 20.19
N GLY A 191 6.56 5.25 20.59
CA GLY A 191 7.48 5.32 21.72
C GLY A 191 6.76 5.20 23.06
N HIS A 192 7.53 5.21 24.15
CA HIS A 192 7.03 4.96 25.51
C HIS A 192 5.78 5.80 25.88
N ASP A 193 5.88 7.13 25.77
CA ASP A 193 4.83 8.04 26.24
C ASP A 193 3.56 7.94 25.40
N ARG A 194 3.71 7.81 24.08
CA ARG A 194 2.58 7.64 23.16
C ARG A 194 1.87 6.32 23.41
N LEU A 195 2.62 5.22 23.56
CA LEU A 195 2.05 3.90 23.88
C LEU A 195 1.32 3.93 25.22
N ALA A 196 1.92 4.52 26.25
CA ALA A 196 1.31 4.62 27.58
C ALA A 196 -0.04 5.34 27.53
N ALA A 197 -0.08 6.53 26.92
CA ALA A 197 -1.30 7.32 26.80
C ALA A 197 -2.37 6.63 25.92
N PHE A 198 -1.95 5.96 24.85
CA PHE A 198 -2.86 5.23 23.97
C PHE A 198 -3.51 4.02 24.66
N LEU A 199 -2.74 3.27 25.46
CA LEU A 199 -3.26 2.14 26.23
C LEU A 199 -4.33 2.54 27.25
N GLU A 200 -4.25 3.74 27.81
CA GLU A 200 -5.28 4.26 28.73
C GLU A 200 -6.59 4.62 28.02
N GLY A 201 -6.52 4.97 26.73
CA GLY A 201 -7.66 5.41 25.94
C GLY A 201 -8.39 4.32 25.16
N THR A 202 -7.95 3.06 25.23
CA THR A 202 -8.48 1.95 24.43
C THR A 202 -9.20 0.92 25.30
N ARG A 203 -10.31 0.37 24.81
CA ARG A 203 -11.07 -0.72 25.45
C ARG A 203 -10.44 -2.06 25.15
N ILE A 204 -10.05 -2.28 23.89
CA ILE A 204 -9.26 -3.43 23.46
C ILE A 204 -7.86 -2.92 23.16
N PRO A 205 -6.88 -3.10 24.06
CA PRO A 205 -5.55 -2.55 23.86
C PRO A 205 -4.84 -3.21 22.68
N PRO A 206 -3.93 -2.50 21.99
CA PRO A 206 -3.02 -3.14 21.04
C PRO A 206 -2.23 -4.25 21.74
N SER A 207 -2.15 -5.40 21.10
CA SER A 207 -1.33 -6.54 21.55
C SER A 207 0.06 -6.55 20.90
N VAL A 208 0.26 -5.74 19.86
CA VAL A 208 1.50 -5.64 19.09
C VAL A 208 1.79 -4.16 18.84
N ASP A 209 3.05 -3.78 19.00
CA ASP A 209 3.58 -2.52 18.48
C ASP A 209 4.81 -2.79 17.59
N GLN A 210 4.70 -2.41 16.33
CA GLN A 210 5.77 -2.55 15.36
C GLN A 210 6.64 -1.30 15.33
N ILE A 211 7.89 -1.42 15.76
CA ILE A 211 8.85 -0.32 15.85
C ILE A 211 9.91 -0.41 14.76
N ASN A 212 10.28 0.74 14.22
CA ASN A 212 11.28 0.84 13.17
C ASN A 212 12.58 1.38 13.75
N LEU A 213 13.48 0.47 14.08
CA LEU A 213 14.70 0.85 14.77
C LEU A 213 15.69 1.60 13.87
N ARG A 214 15.44 1.69 12.54
CA ARG A 214 16.17 2.37 11.44
C ARG A 214 17.70 2.26 11.42
N ASP A 215 18.39 2.52 12.53
CA ASP A 215 19.84 2.39 12.76
C ASP A 215 20.20 2.12 14.26
N CYS A 216 19.26 1.63 15.07
CA CYS A 216 19.46 1.23 16.47
C CYS A 216 19.32 -0.30 16.61
N CYS A 217 20.15 -0.88 17.47
CA CYS A 217 20.17 -2.33 17.71
C CYS A 217 19.39 -2.72 18.98
N SER A 218 18.87 -1.76 19.74
CA SER A 218 18.24 -1.99 21.03
C SER A 218 16.97 -1.18 21.20
N VAL A 219 15.92 -1.87 21.61
CA VAL A 219 14.67 -1.24 22.06
C VAL A 219 14.92 -0.53 23.40
N PRO A 220 14.44 0.71 23.60
CA PRO A 220 14.56 1.41 24.87
C PRO A 220 13.95 0.63 26.04
N LYS A 221 14.63 0.68 27.20
CA LYS A 221 14.38 -0.25 28.33
C LYS A 221 13.06 0.02 29.02
N ASP A 222 12.69 1.27 29.12
CA ASP A 222 11.41 1.77 29.61
C ASP A 222 10.26 1.35 28.69
N LEU A 223 10.38 1.53 27.37
CA LEU A 223 9.42 1.02 26.40
C LEU A 223 9.25 -0.50 26.52
N LEU A 224 10.35 -1.25 26.60
CA LEU A 224 10.31 -2.70 26.80
C LEU A 224 9.61 -3.09 28.11
N LYS A 225 9.85 -2.34 29.20
CA LYS A 225 9.23 -2.58 30.51
C LYS A 225 7.73 -2.29 30.46
N LEU A 226 7.33 -1.18 29.84
CA LEU A 226 5.93 -0.81 29.63
C LEU A 226 5.20 -1.88 28.80
N ALA A 227 5.73 -2.20 27.63
CA ALA A 227 5.14 -3.17 26.71
C ALA A 227 4.98 -4.54 27.37
N LYS A 228 6.02 -5.06 28.04
CA LYS A 228 5.94 -6.31 28.81
C LYS A 228 4.90 -6.25 29.93
N GLY A 229 4.85 -5.14 30.67
CA GLY A 229 3.90 -4.94 31.76
C GLY A 229 2.43 -4.83 31.29
N LYS A 230 2.21 -4.47 30.03
CA LYS A 230 0.89 -4.30 29.40
C LYS A 230 0.56 -5.39 28.39
N SER A 231 1.39 -6.43 28.29
CA SER A 231 1.24 -7.55 27.34
C SER A 231 1.21 -7.11 25.87
N VAL A 232 1.98 -6.08 25.53
CA VAL A 232 2.23 -5.63 24.16
C VAL A 232 3.53 -6.26 23.67
N GLU A 233 3.47 -6.97 22.55
CA GLU A 233 4.63 -7.53 21.87
C GLU A 233 5.30 -6.46 21.00
N LEU A 234 6.61 -6.27 21.16
CA LEU A 234 7.39 -5.34 20.33
C LEU A 234 8.03 -6.11 19.17
N LEU A 235 7.65 -5.75 17.95
CA LEU A 235 8.17 -6.35 16.72
C LEU A 235 8.96 -5.31 15.92
N VAL A 236 10.05 -5.72 15.28
CA VAL A 236 10.85 -4.81 14.45
C VAL A 236 10.44 -4.93 12.98
N HIS A 237 10.31 -3.80 12.29
CA HIS A 237 10.05 -3.75 10.86
C HIS A 237 10.96 -2.75 10.15
N ASN A 238 10.98 -2.80 8.81
CA ASN A 238 11.79 -1.95 7.94
C ASN A 238 10.95 -1.18 6.91
N ASP A 239 9.68 -0.95 7.21
CA ASP A 239 8.77 -0.29 6.29
C ASP A 239 9.15 1.19 6.12
N CYS A 240 8.78 1.76 4.97
CA CYS A 240 8.90 3.20 4.73
C CYS A 240 7.80 3.98 5.45
N SER A 241 8.10 5.21 5.86
CA SER A 241 7.10 6.13 6.43
C SER A 241 6.00 6.50 5.45
N ASN A 242 6.35 6.77 4.19
CA ASN A 242 5.40 6.86 3.11
C ASN A 242 5.63 5.70 2.13
N VAL A 243 4.75 4.71 2.19
CA VAL A 243 4.84 3.50 1.36
C VAL A 243 4.42 3.76 -0.09
N LEU A 244 3.61 4.79 -0.36
CA LEU A 244 3.11 5.10 -1.70
C LEU A 244 2.90 6.62 -1.91
N PRO A 245 3.98 7.37 -2.24
CA PRO A 245 3.88 8.81 -2.48
C PRO A 245 3.00 9.18 -3.67
N ARG A 246 2.40 10.36 -3.61
CA ARG A 246 1.52 10.90 -4.67
C ARG A 246 2.19 10.93 -6.05
N GLY A 247 3.45 11.39 -6.11
CA GLY A 247 4.22 11.41 -7.35
C GLY A 247 4.42 10.01 -7.94
N THR A 248 4.65 9.02 -7.08
CA THR A 248 4.80 7.63 -7.49
C THR A 248 3.51 7.04 -8.05
N VAL A 249 2.34 7.33 -7.46
CA VAL A 249 1.05 6.88 -8.03
C VAL A 249 0.80 7.51 -9.40
N ARG A 250 1.11 8.81 -9.56
CA ARG A 250 1.03 9.47 -10.86
C ARG A 250 1.92 8.78 -11.90
N GLU A 251 3.15 8.44 -11.53
CA GLU A 251 4.10 7.78 -12.41
C GLU A 251 3.66 6.35 -12.77
N LEU A 252 3.21 5.57 -11.78
CA LEU A 252 2.72 4.20 -11.96
C LEU A 252 1.53 4.13 -12.92
N LEU A 253 0.62 5.10 -12.84
CA LEU A 253 -0.60 5.09 -13.63
C LEU A 253 -0.53 5.97 -14.89
N GLY A 254 0.50 6.79 -15.04
CA GLY A 254 0.68 7.70 -16.16
C GLY A 254 1.04 7.00 -17.48
N ASP A 255 1.23 7.79 -18.51
CA ASP A 255 1.58 7.38 -19.89
C ASP A 255 3.09 7.32 -20.16
N GLY A 256 3.92 7.62 -19.16
CA GLY A 256 5.38 7.49 -19.27
C GLY A 256 5.85 6.06 -19.58
N GLU A 257 7.16 5.94 -19.86
CA GLU A 257 7.83 4.70 -20.26
C GLU A 257 7.45 3.50 -19.37
N HIS A 258 7.42 3.72 -18.05
CA HIS A 258 7.10 2.68 -17.06
C HIS A 258 5.68 2.78 -16.47
N GLY A 259 4.83 3.68 -16.98
CA GLY A 259 3.47 3.88 -16.47
C GLY A 259 2.43 2.96 -17.13
N ALA A 260 1.26 2.79 -16.51
CA ALA A 260 0.21 1.88 -16.99
C ALA A 260 -0.73 2.49 -18.06
N GLY A 261 -0.60 3.77 -18.40
CA GLY A 261 -1.45 4.47 -19.37
C GLY A 261 -2.90 4.67 -18.91
N VAL A 262 -3.17 4.62 -17.61
CA VAL A 262 -4.50 4.83 -17.01
C VAL A 262 -4.82 6.32 -16.90
N LEU A 263 -3.84 7.13 -16.51
CA LEU A 263 -3.94 8.59 -16.40
C LEU A 263 -3.38 9.23 -17.68
N ALA A 264 -4.06 10.27 -18.17
CA ALA A 264 -3.54 11.09 -19.26
C ALA A 264 -2.36 11.96 -18.81
N GLU A 265 -1.51 12.33 -19.76
CA GLU A 265 -0.43 13.30 -19.59
C GLU A 265 -0.94 14.57 -18.87
N GLY A 266 -0.30 14.91 -17.75
CA GLY A 266 -0.56 16.16 -17.07
C GLY A 266 -0.08 17.31 -17.96
N THR A 267 -0.92 18.31 -18.20
CA THR A 267 -0.48 19.54 -18.89
C THR A 267 0.70 20.12 -18.13
N LYS A 268 1.92 20.01 -18.68
CA LYS A 268 3.11 20.60 -18.08
C LYS A 268 2.83 22.09 -17.84
N THR A 269 3.02 22.56 -16.61
CA THR A 269 2.86 23.96 -16.17
C THR A 269 3.95 24.88 -16.73
N GLY A 270 4.28 24.74 -18.03
CA GLY A 270 5.36 25.42 -18.73
C GLY A 270 5.12 25.66 -20.22
N ASP A 271 4.13 25.01 -20.86
CA ASP A 271 3.89 25.14 -22.32
C ASP A 271 3.06 26.38 -22.74
N LYS A 272 2.85 27.34 -21.83
CA LYS A 272 2.26 28.65 -22.17
C LYS A 272 3.28 29.67 -22.66
N ARG A 273 4.38 29.25 -23.30
CA ARG A 273 5.24 30.18 -24.05
C ARG A 273 5.62 29.63 -25.42
N LYS A 274 4.98 30.24 -26.43
CA LYS A 274 5.31 30.29 -27.86
C LYS A 274 4.93 29.06 -28.69
N SER A 275 3.71 29.08 -29.22
CA SER A 275 3.53 28.95 -30.66
C SER A 275 2.84 30.20 -31.18
N LEU A 276 3.61 31.10 -31.79
CA LEU A 276 3.13 32.28 -32.52
C LEU A 276 3.43 32.14 -34.03
N HIS A 277 3.81 30.95 -34.47
CA HIS A 277 3.91 30.60 -35.88
C HIS A 277 3.27 29.24 -36.09
N GLY A 278 2.20 29.25 -36.90
CA GLY A 278 1.50 28.06 -37.31
C GLY A 278 2.44 27.17 -38.12
N GLU A 279 2.89 26.09 -37.48
CA GLU A 279 3.30 24.88 -38.15
C GLU A 279 2.51 23.75 -37.50
N GLU A 280 1.58 23.20 -38.27
CA GLU A 280 0.85 21.98 -37.92
C GLU A 280 1.84 20.81 -37.89
N GLY A 281 2.46 20.59 -36.72
CA GLY A 281 3.15 19.36 -36.40
C GLY A 281 2.15 18.21 -36.36
N LYS A 282 2.03 17.47 -37.46
CA LYS A 282 1.41 16.14 -37.50
C LYS A 282 2.21 15.18 -36.61
N ASN A 283 1.89 15.15 -35.33
CA ASN A 283 2.25 14.03 -34.46
C ASN A 283 1.00 13.16 -34.25
N GLY A 284 0.97 12.03 -34.98
CA GLY A 284 0.27 10.81 -34.62
C GLY A 284 -1.23 10.93 -34.31
N VAL A 285 -2.07 10.99 -35.34
CA VAL A 285 -3.46 10.55 -35.23
C VAL A 285 -3.45 9.01 -35.21
N GLY A 286 -3.56 8.43 -34.02
CA GLY A 286 -3.94 7.03 -33.78
C GLY A 286 -5.33 7.03 -33.14
N GLY A 287 -6.29 6.31 -33.74
CA GLY A 287 -7.73 6.46 -33.54
C GLY A 287 -8.29 6.19 -32.15
N GLY A 288 -9.38 6.91 -31.83
CA GLY A 288 -10.59 6.43 -31.14
C GLY A 288 -10.51 6.12 -29.64
N ASP A 289 -11.12 6.99 -28.83
CA ASP A 289 -11.69 6.67 -27.49
C ASP A 289 -10.77 6.13 -26.37
N ALA A 290 -9.46 6.39 -26.38
CA ALA A 290 -8.55 6.06 -25.27
C ALA A 290 -7.89 7.30 -24.63
N ALA A 291 -8.65 8.37 -24.35
CA ALA A 291 -8.14 9.48 -23.56
C ALA A 291 -7.99 8.99 -22.10
N GLY A 292 -6.76 8.84 -21.62
CA GLY A 292 -6.48 8.51 -20.21
C GLY A 292 -7.23 9.44 -19.26
N LEU A 293 -7.46 8.98 -18.04
CA LEU A 293 -8.21 9.72 -17.04
C LEU A 293 -7.47 11.01 -16.64
N ARG A 294 -8.21 12.11 -16.55
CA ARG A 294 -7.68 13.43 -16.17
C ARG A 294 -7.96 13.71 -14.71
N GLY A 295 -7.13 14.56 -14.10
CA GLY A 295 -7.30 15.00 -12.73
C GLY A 295 -6.10 14.69 -11.84
N GLU A 296 -6.20 15.12 -10.60
CA GLU A 296 -5.25 14.93 -9.51
C GLU A 296 -5.48 13.62 -8.78
N VAL A 297 -4.48 12.73 -8.80
CA VAL A 297 -4.50 11.51 -8.00
C VAL A 297 -3.98 11.78 -6.59
N GLN A 298 -4.68 11.27 -5.58
CA GLN A 298 -4.33 11.37 -4.17
C GLN A 298 -4.43 9.98 -3.51
N PRO A 299 -3.30 9.36 -3.13
CA PRO A 299 -3.29 8.11 -2.37
C PRO A 299 -4.06 8.25 -1.05
N GLN A 300 -4.81 7.22 -0.67
CA GLN A 300 -5.63 7.19 0.54
C GLN A 300 -5.05 6.26 1.58
N TRP A 301 -4.86 4.99 1.21
CA TRP A 301 -4.34 3.96 2.09
C TRP A 301 -3.68 2.83 1.29
N VAL A 302 -2.83 2.06 1.96
CA VAL A 302 -2.21 0.84 1.45
C VAL A 302 -2.36 -0.25 2.52
N VAL A 303 -2.80 -1.44 2.15
CA VAL A 303 -2.72 -2.61 3.04
C VAL A 303 -1.72 -3.59 2.46
N LYS A 304 -0.77 -4.00 3.30
CA LYS A 304 0.14 -5.12 3.06
C LYS A 304 -0.43 -6.33 3.78
N TYR A 305 -0.46 -7.49 3.14
CA TYR A 305 -0.90 -8.73 3.78
C TYR A 305 0.10 -9.86 3.57
N THR A 306 0.10 -10.82 4.49
CA THR A 306 0.95 -12.01 4.42
C THR A 306 0.22 -13.16 5.12
N ALA A 307 0.09 -14.28 4.42
CA ALA A 307 -0.48 -15.53 4.91
C ALA A 307 0.64 -16.57 5.06
N VAL A 308 0.88 -17.00 6.30
CA VAL A 308 1.93 -17.97 6.66
C VAL A 308 1.31 -19.26 7.13
N VAL A 309 1.72 -20.39 6.56
CA VAL A 309 1.30 -21.71 7.04
C VAL A 309 2.06 -22.04 8.33
N LYS A 310 1.35 -22.11 9.46
CA LYS A 310 1.91 -22.21 10.82
C LYS A 310 2.87 -23.40 11.01
N ASN A 311 2.49 -24.57 10.50
CA ASN A 311 3.25 -25.81 10.70
C ASN A 311 4.56 -25.86 9.89
N ARG A 312 4.66 -25.09 8.80
CA ARG A 312 5.79 -25.07 7.87
C ARG A 312 6.61 -23.78 7.96
N GLY A 313 6.05 -22.71 8.51
CA GLY A 313 6.66 -21.37 8.51
C GLY A 313 6.85 -20.79 7.09
N VAL A 314 6.08 -21.29 6.12
CA VAL A 314 6.17 -20.90 4.71
C VAL A 314 5.13 -19.83 4.43
N VAL A 315 5.56 -18.75 3.77
CA VAL A 315 4.64 -17.74 3.23
C VAL A 315 4.03 -18.27 1.94
N GLU A 316 2.72 -18.42 1.92
CA GLU A 316 1.99 -18.92 0.74
C GLU A 316 1.47 -17.79 -0.13
N ASN A 317 0.90 -16.76 0.50
CA ASN A 317 0.41 -15.58 -0.18
C ASN A 317 0.90 -14.31 0.51
N LYS A 318 1.36 -13.37 -0.30
CA LYS A 318 1.80 -12.05 0.13
C LYS A 318 1.44 -11.06 -0.97
N GLY A 319 0.94 -9.90 -0.59
CA GLY A 319 0.61 -8.87 -1.56
C GLY A 319 0.20 -7.57 -0.91
N TYR A 320 -0.29 -6.68 -1.75
CA TYR A 320 -0.73 -5.35 -1.38
C TYR A 320 -1.99 -4.97 -2.14
N PHE A 321 -2.88 -4.26 -1.45
CA PHE A 321 -3.85 -3.39 -2.09
C PHE A 321 -3.53 -1.94 -1.77
N ALA A 322 -3.77 -1.04 -2.72
CA ALA A 322 -3.67 0.40 -2.50
C ALA A 322 -4.89 1.10 -3.07
N VAL A 323 -5.35 2.15 -2.42
CA VAL A 323 -6.44 2.99 -2.93
C VAL A 323 -5.97 4.41 -3.12
N ALA A 324 -6.38 5.01 -4.24
CA ALA A 324 -6.22 6.42 -4.52
C ALA A 324 -7.54 7.05 -4.99
N GLU A 325 -7.74 8.32 -4.69
CA GLU A 325 -8.83 9.12 -5.26
C GLU A 325 -8.30 9.92 -6.45
N LEU A 326 -9.03 9.92 -7.56
CA LEU A 326 -8.85 10.83 -8.68
C LEU A 326 -9.89 11.94 -8.58
N LYS A 327 -9.42 13.18 -8.46
CA LYS A 327 -10.21 14.41 -8.43
C LYS A 327 -9.96 15.20 -9.70
N GLU A 328 -11.01 15.48 -10.48
CA GLU A 328 -10.91 16.29 -11.70
C GLU A 328 -10.58 17.75 -11.40
#